data_AF-A0A2S6T2T5-F1
#
_entry.id   AF-A0A2S6T2T5-F1
#
_cell.length_a   1.000
_cell.length_b   1.000
_cell.length_c   1.000
_cell.angle_alpha   90.00
_cell.angle_beta   90.00
_cell.angle_gamma   90.00
#
_symmetry.space_group_name_H-M   'P 1'
#
loop_
_entity.id
_entity.type
_entity.pdbx_description
1 polymer ?
#
loop_
_entity_poly.entity_id
_entity_poly.type
_entity_poly.pdbx_seq_one_letter_code
_entity_poly.pdbx_strand_id
1 'polypeptide(L)'
;PHMSFQNIKIDSVLCRVMRISFTGEMCYEINVPSSYAKALWLKCFELGQKYNITPYGTEAMHVLRAEKGFIIVGQETDGSVTPIDLDMNWIVSKKKYDFIGKRALNRSDTVREDRKQLVGILTKDPLEVLEEGAQLVELETSLPMPMVGHVTSSYYSPNLGRSFALALVKGGLKKKGNKLLAPMPDKTIEVEITDPVFIDPSNERLST
;
A
#
# COMPACT_ATOMS: atom_id res chain seq x y z
N PRO A 1 -16.90 4.22 16.15
CA PRO A 1 -16.65 2.96 15.39
C PRO A 1 -15.61 3.20 14.28
N HIS A 2 -15.01 2.16 13.70
CA HIS A 2 -14.21 2.34 12.48
C HIS A 2 -15.06 2.96 11.36
N MET A 3 -14.47 3.84 10.54
CA MET A 3 -15.14 4.59 9.46
C MET A 3 -16.31 5.51 9.88
N SER A 4 -16.44 5.80 11.18
CA SER A 4 -17.40 6.80 11.68
C SER A 4 -16.75 8.16 11.88
N PHE A 5 -17.56 9.22 11.94
CA PHE A 5 -17.11 10.56 12.33
C PHE A 5 -18.05 11.20 13.35
N GLN A 6 -17.53 12.17 14.09
CA GLN A 6 -18.31 13.05 14.97
C GLN A 6 -17.83 14.49 14.83
N ASN A 7 -18.77 15.43 14.98
CA ASN A 7 -18.42 16.83 15.16
C ASN A 7 -18.33 17.10 16.66
N ILE A 8 -17.17 17.56 17.13
CA ILE A 8 -16.92 17.85 18.55
C ILE A 8 -16.38 19.27 18.69
N LYS A 9 -16.49 19.85 19.88
CA LYS A 9 -15.80 21.09 20.22
C LYS A 9 -14.50 20.75 20.95
N ILE A 10 -13.38 21.22 20.42
CA ILE A 10 -12.10 21.25 21.13
C ILE A 10 -11.88 22.71 21.51
N ASP A 11 -11.91 23.01 22.80
CA ASP A 11 -12.06 24.37 23.33
C ASP A 11 -13.26 25.09 22.69
N SER A 12 -13.05 26.21 22.00
CA SER A 12 -14.08 26.97 21.29
C SER A 12 -14.17 26.64 19.80
N VAL A 13 -13.37 25.69 19.29
CA VAL A 13 -13.28 25.35 17.87
C VAL A 13 -14.15 24.13 17.56
N LEU A 14 -15.01 24.24 16.55
CA LEU A 14 -15.76 23.11 16.02
C LEU A 14 -14.86 22.27 15.11
N CYS A 15 -14.65 21.01 15.48
CA CYS A 15 -13.77 20.07 14.81
C CYS A 15 -14.59 18.88 14.27
N ARG A 16 -14.15 18.30 13.15
CA ARG A 16 -14.62 16.99 12.70
C ARG A 16 -13.56 15.95 13.00
N VAL A 17 -13.91 14.95 13.80
CA VAL A 17 -13.03 13.84 14.16
C VAL A 17 -13.51 12.58 13.45
N MET A 18 -12.62 11.93 12.72
CA MET A 18 -12.93 10.77 11.87
C MET A 18 -12.07 9.56 12.28
N ARG A 19 -12.69 8.38 12.40
CA ARG A 19 -12.01 7.10 12.64
C ARG A 19 -11.59 6.48 11.30
N ILE A 20 -10.62 7.12 10.65
CA ILE A 20 -10.02 6.69 9.36
C ILE A 20 -8.56 6.37 9.62
N SER A 21 -8.03 5.32 9.00
CA SER A 21 -6.65 4.89 9.13
C SER A 21 -6.09 4.52 7.76
N PHE A 22 -4.87 4.98 7.50
CA PHE A 22 -4.07 4.56 6.34
C PHE A 22 -2.84 3.74 6.75
N THR A 23 -2.77 3.34 8.02
CA THR A 23 -1.64 2.56 8.58
C THR A 23 -2.08 1.20 9.12
N GLY A 24 -3.39 0.93 9.18
CA GLY A 24 -3.93 -0.29 9.79
C GLY A 24 -4.02 -0.23 11.32
N GLU A 25 -3.51 0.83 11.94
CA GLU A 25 -3.57 1.06 13.38
C GLU A 25 -4.80 1.90 13.78
N MET A 26 -5.13 1.93 15.08
CA MET A 26 -6.13 2.84 15.61
C MET A 26 -5.75 4.30 15.32
N CYS A 27 -6.50 4.93 14.42
CA CYS A 27 -6.23 6.29 13.98
C CYS A 27 -7.46 7.20 14.09
N TYR A 28 -7.19 8.49 14.30
CA TYR A 28 -8.14 9.57 14.32
C TYR A 28 -7.60 10.74 13.50
N GLU A 29 -8.34 11.16 12.47
CA GLU A 29 -8.07 12.39 11.74
C GLU A 29 -8.92 13.53 12.34
N ILE A 30 -8.28 14.66 12.65
CA ILE A 30 -8.93 15.83 13.27
C ILE A 30 -8.89 16.99 12.28
N ASN A 31 -10.04 17.30 11.69
CA ASN A 31 -10.19 18.41 10.76
C ASN A 31 -10.65 19.68 11.48
N VAL A 32 -9.92 20.76 11.27
CA VAL A 32 -10.18 22.12 11.80
C VAL A 32 -10.03 23.17 10.71
N PRO A 33 -10.59 24.38 10.87
CA PRO A 33 -10.23 25.49 9.99
C PRO A 33 -8.72 25.74 10.05
N SER A 34 -8.09 26.02 8.91
CA SER A 34 -6.63 26.05 8.75
C SER A 34 -5.93 27.01 9.72
N SER A 35 -6.58 28.11 10.09
CA SER A 35 -6.09 29.08 11.09
C SER A 35 -5.81 28.47 12.47
N TYR A 36 -6.46 27.35 12.81
CA TYR A 36 -6.30 26.65 14.08
C TYR A 36 -5.36 25.45 14.02
N ALA A 37 -4.84 25.07 12.83
CA ALA A 37 -4.07 23.85 12.65
C ALA A 37 -2.81 23.81 13.54
N LYS A 38 -2.06 24.92 13.63
CA LYS A 38 -0.86 25.00 14.48
C LYS A 38 -1.19 24.84 15.97
N ALA A 39 -2.26 25.46 16.43
CA ALA A 39 -2.68 25.36 17.83
C ALA A 39 -3.08 23.93 18.19
N LEU A 40 -3.87 23.28 17.33
CA LEU A 40 -4.22 21.88 17.49
C LEU A 40 -2.99 20.97 17.50
N TRP A 41 -2.08 21.15 16.54
CA TRP A 41 -0.83 20.37 16.44
C TRP A 41 -0.02 20.45 17.73
N LEU A 42 0.27 21.66 18.22
CA LEU A 42 1.01 21.86 19.47
C LEU A 42 0.29 21.22 20.67
N LYS A 43 -1.05 21.29 20.72
CA LYS A 43 -1.84 20.67 21.78
C LYS A 43 -1.75 19.14 21.76
N CYS A 44 -1.79 18.53 20.58
CA CYS A 44 -1.57 17.10 20.42
C CYS A 44 -0.18 16.68 20.92
N PHE A 45 0.86 17.47 20.60
CA PHE A 45 2.22 17.22 21.09
C PHE A 45 2.32 17.30 22.60
N GLU A 46 1.80 18.38 23.20
CA GLU A 46 1.77 18.55 24.66
C GLU A 46 1.11 17.35 25.37
N LEU A 47 -0.10 16.98 24.95
CA LEU A 47 -0.86 15.88 25.56
C LEU A 47 -0.27 14.49 25.26
N GLY A 48 0.40 14.36 24.12
CA GLY A 48 0.98 13.11 23.63
C GLY A 48 2.35 12.78 24.21
N GLN A 49 3.03 13.71 24.89
CA GLN A 49 4.36 13.48 25.48
C GLN A 49 4.40 12.25 26.38
N LYS A 50 3.38 12.06 27.23
CA LYS A 50 3.27 10.89 28.12
C LYS A 50 3.14 9.54 27.39
N TYR A 51 2.82 9.57 26.09
CA TYR A 51 2.74 8.41 25.21
C TYR A 51 3.90 8.32 24.22
N ASN A 52 4.94 9.15 24.40
CA ASN A 52 6.06 9.26 23.46
C ASN A 52 5.59 9.57 22.02
N ILE A 53 4.64 10.50 21.89
CA ILE A 53 4.09 10.90 20.58
C ILE A 53 5.22 11.28 19.62
N THR A 54 5.23 10.64 18.44
CA THR A 54 6.30 10.80 17.46
C THR A 54 5.71 11.42 16.18
N PRO A 55 6.18 12.61 15.75
CA PRO A 55 5.81 13.15 14.45
C PRO A 55 6.37 12.25 13.37
N TYR A 56 5.59 12.00 12.33
CA TYR A 56 6.08 11.30 11.15
C TYR A 56 5.57 11.99 9.88
N GLY A 57 6.31 11.82 8.79
CA GLY A 57 6.02 12.42 7.48
C GLY A 57 5.63 11.39 6.44
N THR A 58 5.82 11.75 5.17
CA THR A 58 5.44 10.94 4.01
C THR A 58 6.12 9.57 3.96
N GLU A 59 7.43 9.50 4.24
CA GLU A 59 8.16 8.22 4.16
C GLU A 59 7.65 7.19 5.15
N ALA A 60 7.50 7.57 6.42
CA ALA A 60 6.93 6.68 7.42
C ALA A 60 5.46 6.32 7.11
N MET A 61 4.68 7.26 6.56
CA MET A 61 3.34 6.96 6.05
C MET A 61 3.38 5.90 4.94
N HIS A 62 4.34 6.01 4.02
CA HIS A 62 4.54 5.08 2.90
C HIS A 62 4.95 3.68 3.36
N VAL A 63 5.79 3.57 4.38
CA VAL A 63 6.11 2.27 5.01
C VAL A 63 4.85 1.65 5.60
N LEU A 64 4.17 2.38 6.50
CA LEU A 64 3.03 1.85 7.28
C LEU A 64 1.85 1.43 6.39
N ARG A 65 1.53 2.21 5.35
CA ARG A 65 0.46 1.85 4.40
C ARG A 65 0.83 0.63 3.56
N ALA A 66 2.12 0.50 3.20
CA ALA A 66 2.58 -0.61 2.36
C ALA A 66 2.63 -1.92 3.15
N GLU A 67 2.93 -1.87 4.45
CA GLU A 67 2.80 -3.03 5.35
C GLU A 67 1.36 -3.60 5.35
N LYS A 68 0.37 -2.75 5.11
CA LYS A 68 -1.05 -3.10 4.97
C LYS A 68 -1.49 -3.38 3.53
N GLY A 69 -0.58 -3.32 2.56
CA GLY A 69 -0.91 -3.49 1.14
C GLY A 69 -1.78 -2.39 0.54
N PHE A 70 -1.90 -1.23 1.21
CA PHE A 70 -2.65 -0.11 0.66
C PHE A 70 -1.88 0.55 -0.48
N ILE A 71 -2.60 0.95 -1.51
CA ILE A 71 -2.02 1.59 -2.70
C ILE A 71 -1.80 3.08 -2.49
N ILE A 72 -0.79 3.64 -3.17
CA ILE A 72 -0.73 5.06 -3.51
C ILE A 72 -1.02 5.21 -5.00
N VAL A 73 -2.01 6.02 -5.33
CA VAL A 73 -2.30 6.36 -6.73
C VAL A 73 -1.11 7.12 -7.32
N GLY A 74 -0.62 6.68 -8.46
CA GLY A 74 0.61 7.20 -9.07
C GLY A 74 1.88 6.41 -8.71
N GLN A 75 1.81 5.49 -7.73
CA GLN A 75 2.93 4.62 -7.34
C GLN A 75 2.61 3.15 -7.65
N GLU A 76 1.52 2.61 -7.09
CA GLU A 76 0.98 1.29 -7.49
C GLU A 76 0.11 1.37 -8.74
N THR A 77 -0.14 2.57 -9.26
CA THR A 77 -0.95 2.80 -10.45
C THR A 77 -0.25 3.75 -11.42
N ASP A 78 -0.26 3.40 -12.71
CA ASP A 78 0.39 4.15 -13.80
C ASP A 78 -0.61 4.56 -14.91
N GLY A 79 -1.91 4.47 -14.60
CA GLY A 79 -3.01 4.69 -15.56
C GLY A 79 -3.42 3.45 -16.35
N SER A 80 -2.65 2.35 -16.31
CA SER A 80 -2.99 1.07 -16.94
C SER A 80 -3.61 0.05 -15.98
N VAL A 81 -3.58 0.35 -14.68
CA VAL A 81 -3.98 -0.53 -13.58
C VAL A 81 -5.46 -0.34 -13.22
N THR A 82 -6.19 -1.44 -13.09
CA THR A 82 -7.59 -1.45 -12.66
C THR A 82 -7.73 -1.88 -11.20
N PRO A 83 -8.88 -1.65 -10.54
CA PRO A 83 -9.13 -2.21 -9.21
C PRO A 83 -8.99 -3.73 -9.13
N ILE A 84 -9.23 -4.46 -10.23
CA ILE A 84 -9.08 -5.92 -10.28
C ILE A 84 -7.60 -6.30 -10.25
N ASP A 85 -6.77 -5.54 -10.97
CA ASP A 85 -5.32 -5.71 -10.96
C ASP A 85 -4.74 -5.51 -9.55
N LEU A 86 -5.36 -4.65 -8.73
CA LEU A 86 -4.93 -4.35 -7.36
C LEU A 86 -5.47 -5.33 -6.29
N ASP A 87 -6.09 -6.43 -6.69
CA ASP A 87 -6.84 -7.35 -5.80
C ASP A 87 -7.99 -6.65 -5.03
N MET A 88 -8.48 -5.53 -5.55
CA MET A 88 -9.57 -4.75 -4.97
C MET A 88 -10.90 -5.01 -5.70
N ASN A 89 -11.15 -6.23 -6.17
CA ASN A 89 -12.42 -6.57 -6.83
C ASN A 89 -13.65 -6.27 -5.94
N TRP A 90 -13.47 -6.27 -4.62
CA TRP A 90 -14.52 -5.96 -3.64
C TRP A 90 -15.01 -4.50 -3.69
N ILE A 91 -14.22 -3.53 -4.17
CA ILE A 91 -14.68 -2.13 -4.35
C ILE A 91 -15.53 -1.95 -5.60
N VAL A 92 -15.48 -2.90 -6.54
CA VAL A 92 -16.19 -2.82 -7.82
C VAL A 92 -17.63 -3.29 -7.65
N SER A 93 -18.59 -2.38 -7.79
CA SER A 93 -20.01 -2.72 -7.59
C SER A 93 -20.53 -3.66 -8.67
N LYS A 94 -20.93 -4.87 -8.27
CA LYS A 94 -21.65 -5.83 -9.14
C LYS A 94 -23.16 -5.55 -9.21
N LYS A 95 -23.69 -4.80 -8.23
CA LYS A 95 -25.14 -4.54 -8.06
C LYS A 95 -25.64 -3.34 -8.85
N LYS A 96 -24.85 -2.26 -8.89
CA LYS A 96 -25.24 -1.05 -9.64
C LYS A 96 -25.29 -1.36 -11.13
N TYR A 97 -26.29 -0.86 -11.85
CA TYR A 97 -26.40 -1.04 -13.30
C TYR A 97 -25.15 -0.53 -14.02
N ASP A 98 -24.73 0.71 -13.77
CA ASP A 98 -23.56 1.32 -14.40
C ASP A 98 -22.80 2.30 -13.47
N PHE A 99 -21.54 2.59 -13.83
CA PHE A 99 -20.69 3.65 -13.29
C PHE A 99 -19.55 3.95 -14.28
N ILE A 100 -18.94 5.14 -14.18
CA ILE A 100 -17.84 5.55 -15.07
C ILE A 100 -16.71 4.50 -15.04
N GLY A 101 -16.40 3.94 -16.22
CA GLY A 101 -15.37 2.92 -16.39
C GLY A 101 -15.87 1.47 -16.35
N LYS A 102 -17.08 1.17 -15.85
CA LYS A 102 -17.59 -0.21 -15.72
C LYS A 102 -17.57 -0.98 -17.05
N ARG A 103 -17.97 -0.33 -18.14
CA ARG A 103 -17.96 -0.94 -19.48
C ARG A 103 -16.56 -1.37 -19.93
N ALA A 104 -15.52 -0.62 -19.55
CA ALA A 104 -14.14 -0.89 -19.93
C ALA A 104 -13.55 -2.13 -19.23
N LEU A 105 -14.12 -2.54 -18.09
CA LEU A 105 -13.70 -3.75 -17.36
C LEU A 105 -13.94 -5.04 -18.15
N ASN A 106 -14.79 -5.01 -19.18
CA ASN A 106 -15.13 -6.17 -20.01
C ASN A 106 -14.47 -6.13 -21.41
N ARG A 107 -13.46 -5.28 -21.61
CA ARG A 107 -12.70 -5.24 -22.88
C ARG A 107 -11.68 -6.36 -22.91
N SER A 108 -11.32 -6.81 -24.12
CA SER A 108 -10.38 -7.92 -24.34
C SER A 108 -9.08 -7.78 -23.54
N ASP A 109 -8.48 -6.59 -23.46
CA ASP A 109 -7.26 -6.37 -22.68
C ASP A 109 -7.48 -6.45 -21.17
N THR A 110 -8.62 -5.95 -20.66
CA THR A 110 -8.92 -5.93 -19.23
C THR A 110 -9.27 -7.32 -18.68
N VAL A 111 -9.78 -8.22 -19.52
CA VAL A 111 -10.16 -9.60 -19.13
C VAL A 111 -9.03 -10.62 -19.31
N ARG A 112 -7.85 -10.18 -19.75
CA ARG A 112 -6.67 -11.05 -19.85
C ARG A 112 -6.29 -11.66 -18.50
N GLU A 113 -5.84 -12.91 -18.50
CA GLU A 113 -5.40 -13.59 -17.29
C GLU A 113 -3.96 -13.21 -16.85
N ASP A 114 -3.17 -12.65 -17.77
CA ASP A 114 -1.76 -12.32 -17.57
C ASP A 114 -1.52 -10.82 -17.32
N ARG A 115 -2.56 -10.08 -16.93
CA ARG A 115 -2.41 -8.68 -16.51
C ARG A 115 -1.46 -8.58 -15.31
N LYS A 116 -0.74 -7.46 -15.20
CA LYS A 116 0.06 -7.19 -14.01
C LYS A 116 -0.88 -6.99 -12.83
N GLN A 117 -0.63 -7.71 -11.75
CA GLN A 117 -1.44 -7.68 -10.53
C GLN A 117 -0.57 -7.32 -9.33
N LEU A 118 -1.16 -6.60 -8.37
CA LEU A 118 -0.50 -6.20 -7.13
C LEU A 118 -0.24 -7.44 -6.27
N VAL A 119 1.02 -7.58 -5.87
CA VAL A 119 1.48 -8.64 -4.98
C VAL A 119 2.46 -8.07 -3.96
N GLY A 120 2.65 -8.80 -2.87
CA GLY A 120 3.78 -8.58 -1.98
C GLY A 120 5.03 -9.25 -2.52
N ILE A 121 6.19 -8.72 -2.16
CA ILE A 121 7.50 -9.27 -2.49
C ILE A 121 8.35 -9.31 -1.22
N LEU A 122 8.98 -10.46 -0.98
CA LEU A 122 9.96 -10.66 0.06
C LEU A 122 11.30 -11.04 -0.57
N THR A 123 12.35 -10.30 -0.26
CA THR A 123 13.71 -10.66 -0.67
C THR A 123 14.20 -11.88 0.11
N LYS A 124 15.07 -12.68 -0.51
CA LYS A 124 15.71 -13.81 0.18
C LYS A 124 16.58 -13.35 1.34
N ASP A 125 17.35 -12.29 1.15
CA ASP A 125 18.05 -11.60 2.22
C ASP A 125 17.10 -10.57 2.86
N PRO A 126 16.68 -10.74 4.12
CA PRO A 126 15.74 -9.83 4.79
C PRO A 126 16.28 -8.42 5.03
N LEU A 127 17.57 -8.15 4.80
CA LEU A 127 18.15 -6.81 4.93
C LEU A 127 18.28 -6.09 3.58
N GLU A 128 18.13 -6.82 2.47
CA GLU A 128 18.24 -6.27 1.12
C GLU A 128 16.95 -5.52 0.74
N VAL A 129 17.02 -4.19 0.61
CA VAL A 129 15.90 -3.36 0.16
C VAL A 129 15.99 -3.21 -1.36
N LEU A 130 14.90 -3.51 -2.07
CA LEU A 130 14.87 -3.38 -3.52
C LEU A 130 14.78 -1.90 -3.93
N GLU A 131 15.26 -1.58 -5.12
CA GLU A 131 15.01 -0.27 -5.72
C GLU A 131 13.58 -0.20 -6.27
N GLU A 132 12.87 0.89 -5.99
CA GLU A 132 11.57 1.14 -6.63
C GLU A 132 11.76 1.28 -8.15
N GLY A 133 10.94 0.57 -8.93
CA GLY A 133 11.11 0.45 -10.38
C GLY A 133 11.98 -0.73 -10.83
N ALA A 134 12.61 -1.48 -9.91
CA ALA A 134 13.36 -2.68 -10.24
C ALA A 134 12.50 -3.66 -11.06
N GLN A 135 13.08 -4.19 -12.14
CA GLN A 135 12.41 -5.12 -13.05
C GLN A 135 12.42 -6.52 -12.44
N LEU A 136 11.35 -7.27 -12.66
CA LEU A 136 11.24 -8.65 -12.20
C LEU A 136 11.20 -9.61 -13.39
N VAL A 137 12.01 -10.67 -13.33
CA VAL A 137 12.11 -11.73 -14.35
C VAL A 137 11.93 -13.11 -13.69
N GLU A 138 11.48 -14.09 -14.46
CA GLU A 138 11.38 -15.49 -13.98
C GLU A 138 12.75 -16.19 -14.01
N LEU A 139 13.55 -15.90 -15.03
CA LEU A 139 14.87 -16.50 -15.25
C LEU A 139 15.81 -15.43 -15.83
N GLU A 140 17.07 -15.49 -15.41
CA GLU A 140 18.13 -14.67 -16.01
C GLU A 140 18.50 -15.27 -17.37
N THR A 141 18.43 -14.44 -18.42
CA THR A 141 18.67 -14.84 -19.82
C THR A 141 19.53 -13.80 -20.52
N SER A 142 19.94 -14.06 -21.76
CA SER A 142 20.61 -13.04 -22.58
C SER A 142 19.73 -11.80 -22.76
N LEU A 143 20.34 -10.62 -22.75
CA LEU A 143 19.61 -9.38 -23.00
C LEU A 143 19.01 -9.34 -24.43
N PRO A 144 17.77 -8.81 -24.61
CA PRO A 144 16.86 -8.34 -23.57
C PRO A 144 16.15 -9.49 -22.84
N MET A 145 16.15 -9.45 -21.51
CA MET A 145 15.41 -10.41 -20.68
C MET A 145 13.92 -10.09 -20.66
N PRO A 146 13.02 -11.08 -20.84
CA PRO A 146 11.58 -10.86 -20.72
C PRO A 146 11.17 -10.49 -19.29
N MET A 147 10.66 -9.26 -19.11
CA MET A 147 10.10 -8.83 -17.83
C MET A 147 8.70 -9.44 -17.57
N VAL A 148 8.48 -9.85 -16.32
CA VAL A 148 7.17 -10.30 -15.82
C VAL A 148 6.52 -9.29 -14.87
N GLY A 149 7.27 -8.31 -14.38
CA GLY A 149 6.74 -7.31 -13.47
C GLY A 149 7.77 -6.26 -13.09
N HIS A 150 7.41 -5.44 -12.12
CA HIS A 150 8.31 -4.45 -11.53
C HIS A 150 7.88 -4.13 -10.10
N VAL A 151 8.85 -3.72 -9.29
CA VAL A 151 8.65 -3.20 -7.93
C VAL A 151 8.04 -1.80 -8.02
N THR A 152 6.95 -1.55 -7.28
CA THR A 152 6.29 -0.23 -7.20
C THR A 152 6.63 0.51 -5.92
N SER A 153 6.82 -0.23 -4.82
CA SER A 153 7.20 0.30 -3.52
C SER A 153 8.18 -0.64 -2.83
N SER A 154 9.21 -0.13 -2.17
CA SER A 154 10.10 -0.97 -1.37
C SER A 154 10.64 -0.26 -0.13
N TYR A 155 10.66 -0.98 0.98
CA TYR A 155 11.06 -0.43 2.27
C TYR A 155 11.74 -1.48 3.13
N TYR A 156 12.50 -1.01 4.11
CA TYR A 156 12.76 -1.78 5.32
C TYR A 156 11.66 -1.50 6.35
N SER A 157 11.02 -2.55 6.88
CA SER A 157 10.02 -2.42 7.94
C SER A 157 10.62 -2.79 9.30
N PRO A 158 10.71 -1.83 10.24
CA PRO A 158 11.01 -2.14 11.64
C PRO A 158 9.94 -3.03 12.30
N ASN A 159 8.69 -2.96 11.84
CA ASN A 159 7.59 -3.76 12.38
C ASN A 159 7.67 -5.24 11.97
N LEU A 160 8.17 -5.52 10.76
CA LEU A 160 8.42 -6.86 10.24
C LEU A 160 9.84 -7.37 10.56
N GLY A 161 10.76 -6.47 10.92
CA GLY A 161 12.18 -6.78 11.12
C GLY A 161 12.92 -7.12 9.83
N ARG A 162 12.39 -6.74 8.66
CA ARG A 162 12.91 -7.08 7.34
C ARG A 162 12.49 -6.12 6.25
N SER A 163 13.16 -6.20 5.11
CA SER A 163 12.73 -5.59 3.86
C SER A 163 11.54 -6.32 3.24
N PHE A 164 10.75 -5.55 2.53
CA PHE A 164 9.60 -6.00 1.76
C PHE A 164 9.33 -5.01 0.62
N ALA A 165 8.49 -5.42 -0.32
CA ALA A 165 8.08 -4.58 -1.43
C ALA A 165 6.65 -4.89 -1.87
N LEU A 166 6.03 -3.92 -2.54
CA LEU A 166 4.87 -4.14 -3.39
C LEU A 166 5.34 -4.15 -4.85
N ALA A 167 4.70 -4.99 -5.66
CA ALA A 167 5.03 -5.11 -7.07
C ALA A 167 3.80 -5.39 -7.92
N LEU A 168 3.91 -5.06 -9.21
CA LEU A 168 2.93 -5.40 -10.23
C LEU A 168 3.50 -6.50 -11.12
N VAL A 169 2.98 -7.72 -10.98
CA VAL A 169 3.48 -8.95 -11.62
C VAL A 169 2.41 -9.59 -12.50
N LYS A 170 2.75 -9.97 -13.73
CA LYS A 170 1.84 -10.65 -14.67
C LYS A 170 1.28 -11.95 -14.07
N GLY A 171 -0.04 -12.00 -13.88
CA GLY A 171 -0.75 -13.11 -13.24
C GLY A 171 -0.34 -13.33 -11.78
N GLY A 172 0.17 -12.29 -11.10
CA GLY A 172 0.82 -12.36 -9.80
C GLY A 172 0.00 -13.04 -8.71
N LEU A 173 -1.33 -12.87 -8.70
CA LEU A 173 -2.20 -13.46 -7.66
C LEU A 173 -2.18 -15.00 -7.68
N LYS A 174 -1.98 -15.61 -8.85
CA LYS A 174 -1.85 -17.07 -9.01
C LYS A 174 -0.43 -17.59 -8.79
N LYS A 175 0.55 -16.70 -8.54
CA LYS A 175 1.98 -17.02 -8.43
C LYS A 175 2.53 -16.84 -7.00
N LYS A 176 1.67 -16.72 -5.97
CA LYS A 176 2.11 -16.64 -4.57
C LYS A 176 2.98 -17.88 -4.21
N GLY A 177 4.11 -17.65 -3.55
CA GLY A 177 5.13 -18.65 -3.25
C GLY A 177 6.15 -18.89 -4.37
N ASN A 178 5.93 -18.37 -5.59
CA ASN A 178 6.91 -18.47 -6.66
C ASN A 178 8.07 -17.51 -6.40
N LYS A 179 9.26 -17.93 -6.85
CA LYS A 179 10.46 -17.10 -6.84
C LYS A 179 10.61 -16.35 -8.15
N LEU A 180 11.11 -15.13 -8.06
CA LEU A 180 11.52 -14.29 -9.19
C LEU A 180 12.92 -13.76 -8.92
N LEU A 181 13.50 -13.13 -9.93
CA LEU A 181 14.78 -12.45 -9.86
C LEU A 181 14.59 -10.96 -10.16
N ALA A 182 15.26 -10.11 -9.40
CA ALA A 182 15.45 -8.70 -9.70
C ALA A 182 16.91 -8.47 -10.13
N PRO A 183 17.19 -8.48 -11.45
CA PRO A 183 18.53 -8.21 -11.97
C PRO A 183 18.85 -6.73 -11.82
N MET A 184 19.93 -6.44 -11.10
CA MET A 184 20.54 -5.12 -10.90
C MET A 184 21.85 -5.04 -11.69
N PRO A 185 22.43 -3.84 -11.90
CA PRO A 185 23.68 -3.69 -12.65
C PRO A 185 24.86 -4.52 -12.10
N ASP A 186 24.88 -4.78 -10.79
CA ASP A 186 25.99 -5.39 -10.06
C ASP A 186 25.66 -6.77 -9.45
N LYS A 187 24.37 -7.10 -9.30
CA LYS A 187 23.91 -8.34 -8.66
C LYS A 187 22.52 -8.75 -9.12
N THR A 188 22.17 -10.01 -8.92
CA THR A 188 20.80 -10.49 -9.09
C THR A 188 20.22 -10.85 -7.73
N ILE A 189 19.08 -10.22 -7.39
CA ILE A 189 18.41 -10.42 -6.10
C ILE A 189 17.29 -11.44 -6.27
N GLU A 190 17.34 -12.54 -5.51
CA GLU A 190 16.25 -13.53 -5.47
C GLU A 190 15.12 -13.04 -4.56
N VAL A 191 13.89 -13.10 -5.04
CA VAL A 191 12.69 -12.65 -4.32
C VAL A 191 11.57 -13.68 -4.40
N GLU A 192 10.63 -13.63 -3.46
CA GLU A 192 9.45 -14.49 -3.40
C GLU A 192 8.18 -13.64 -3.46
N ILE A 193 7.19 -14.08 -4.25
CA ILE A 193 5.87 -13.45 -4.35
C ILE A 193 5.01 -13.85 -3.15
N THR A 194 4.40 -12.88 -2.48
CA THR A 194 3.52 -13.08 -1.32
C THR A 194 2.19 -12.37 -1.47
N ASP A 195 1.35 -12.47 -0.43
CA ASP A 195 0.24 -11.54 -0.26
C ASP A 195 0.75 -10.10 -0.07
N PRO A 196 0.08 -9.06 -0.63
CA PRO A 196 0.48 -7.67 -0.43
C PRO A 196 0.21 -7.15 0.99
N VAL A 197 -0.56 -7.87 1.81
CA VAL A 197 -0.80 -7.50 3.22
C VAL A 197 0.16 -8.27 4.13
N PHE A 198 1.15 -7.56 4.70
CA PHE A 198 2.21 -8.17 5.52
C PHE A 198 1.90 -8.17 7.01
N ILE A 199 1.14 -7.17 7.49
CA ILE A 199 0.80 -7.01 8.91
C ILE A 199 -0.72 -7.06 9.11
N ASP A 200 -1.13 -7.86 10.11
CA ASP A 200 -2.50 -7.89 10.63
C ASP A 200 -3.57 -8.03 9.51
N PRO A 201 -3.55 -9.10 8.70
CA PRO A 201 -4.50 -9.26 7.60
C PRO A 201 -5.96 -9.33 8.06
N SER A 202 -6.22 -9.71 9.32
CA SER A 202 -7.55 -9.71 9.94
C SER A 202 -8.00 -8.33 10.43
N ASN A 203 -7.12 -7.32 10.41
CA ASN A 203 -7.37 -5.95 10.88
C ASN A 203 -7.83 -5.87 12.35
N GLU A 204 -7.29 -6.73 13.20
CA GLU A 204 -7.60 -6.76 14.64
C GLU A 204 -7.17 -5.46 15.33
N ARG A 205 -6.05 -4.86 14.90
CA ARG A 205 -5.48 -3.64 15.48
C ARG A 205 -6.28 -2.37 15.17
N LEU A 206 -7.25 -2.42 14.24
CA LEU A 206 -8.14 -1.30 14.00
C LEU A 206 -9.13 -1.09 15.15
N SER A 207 -9.41 -2.11 15.96
CA SER A 207 -10.49 -2.11 16.96
C SER A 207 -10.00 -1.93 18.40
N THR A 208 -8.73 -2.21 18.65
CA THR A 208 -8.04 -2.08 19.95
C THR A 208 -7.27 -0.78 20.04
#